data_AF-A0A075HZ28-F1
#
_entry.id   AF-A0A075HZ28-F1
#
_cell.length_a   1.000
_cell.length_b   1.000
_cell.length_c   1.000
_cell.angle_alpha   90.00
_cell.angle_beta   90.00
_cell.angle_gamma   90.00
#
_symmetry.space_group_name_H-M   'P 1'
#
loop_
_entity.id
_entity.type
_entity.pdbx_description
1 polymer ?
#
loop_
_entity_poly.entity_id
_entity_poly.type
_entity_poly.pdbx_seq_one_letter_code
_entity_poly.pdbx_strand_id
1 'polypeptide(L)'
;MVGLDHGELSRMPKHVIVGKKITIIDFESSSVERRASNVTSATQAFFIGSGISKTVKDICKVPKKEKIISVLRRYKQDQSRESFESLLNVLKI
;
A
#
# COMPACT_ATOMS: atom_id res chain seq x y z
N MET A 1 -12.22 3.26 -13.01
CA MET A 1 -10.99 3.61 -12.24
C MET A 1 -9.86 3.79 -13.24
N VAL A 2 -9.02 4.82 -13.10
CA VAL A 2 -7.99 5.20 -14.10
C VAL A 2 -6.86 4.15 -14.24
N GLY A 3 -6.72 3.23 -13.27
CA GLY A 3 -5.78 2.12 -13.38
C GLY A 3 -4.29 2.48 -13.32
N LEU A 4 -3.96 3.75 -13.05
CA LEU A 4 -2.59 4.25 -12.98
C LEU A 4 -1.80 3.57 -11.86
N ASP A 5 -0.76 2.83 -12.21
CA ASP A 5 0.25 2.32 -11.29
C ASP A 5 1.41 3.32 -11.18
N HIS A 6 1.90 3.59 -9.98
CA HIS A 6 3.06 4.47 -9.75
C HIS A 6 4.39 3.74 -9.98
N GLY A 7 4.44 2.43 -9.76
CA GLY A 7 5.65 1.61 -9.88
C GLY A 7 6.60 1.60 -8.69
N GLU A 8 6.62 2.63 -7.84
CA GLU A 8 7.66 2.77 -6.80
C GLU A 8 7.15 2.99 -5.36
N LEU A 9 5.86 2.77 -5.11
CA LEU A 9 5.28 2.90 -3.76
C LEU A 9 5.77 1.84 -2.76
N SER A 10 6.59 0.86 -3.16
CA SER A 10 7.33 0.03 -2.20
C SER A 10 8.44 0.82 -1.49
N ARG A 11 8.89 1.93 -2.08
CA ARG A 11 9.91 2.87 -1.59
C ARG A 11 9.30 4.20 -1.16
N MET A 12 8.10 4.15 -0.59
CA MET A 12 7.31 5.32 -0.16
C MET A 12 8.07 6.49 0.48
N PRO A 13 9.08 6.31 1.36
CA PRO A 13 9.83 7.44 1.92
C PRO A 13 10.43 8.41 0.88
N LYS A 14 10.65 7.94 -0.36
CA LYS A 14 11.18 8.75 -1.46
C LYS A 14 10.11 9.42 -2.33
N HIS A 15 8.90 8.88 -2.34
CA HIS A 15 7.85 9.26 -3.29
C HIS A 15 6.61 9.87 -2.62
N VAL A 16 6.57 9.93 -1.29
CA VAL A 16 5.46 10.52 -0.52
C VAL A 16 5.99 11.58 0.43
N ILE A 17 5.50 12.81 0.24
CA ILE A 17 5.79 13.95 1.12
C ILE A 17 4.62 14.12 2.08
N VAL A 18 4.91 14.11 3.38
CA VAL A 18 3.96 14.42 4.46
C VAL A 18 4.26 15.81 4.99
N GLY A 19 3.42 16.79 4.65
CA GLY A 19 3.51 18.17 5.13
C GLY A 19 2.11 18.74 5.41
N LYS A 20 1.85 20.00 5.04
CA LYS A 20 0.49 20.59 5.11
C LYS A 20 -0.57 19.77 4.32
N LYS A 21 -0.11 19.07 3.27
CA LYS A 21 -0.88 18.09 2.51
C LYS A 21 -0.03 16.85 2.28
N ILE A 22 -0.68 15.69 2.15
CA ILE A 22 -0.02 14.45 1.72
C ILE A 22 0.06 14.48 0.20
N THR A 23 1.26 14.39 -0.35
CA THR A 23 1.50 14.46 -1.81
C THR A 23 2.33 13.28 -2.27
N ILE A 24 1.87 12.60 -3.32
CA ILE A 24 2.64 11.58 -4.04
C ILE A 24 3.36 12.30 -5.19
N ILE A 25 4.65 12.04 -5.36
CA ILE A 25 5.53 12.68 -6.33
C ILE A 25 6.25 11.63 -7.17
N ASP A 26 6.91 12.07 -8.25
CA ASP A 26 7.76 11.22 -9.08
C ASP A 26 6.99 10.10 -9.80
N PHE A 27 6.25 10.53 -10.84
CA PHE A 27 5.43 9.64 -11.67
C PHE A 27 6.19 9.09 -12.89
N GLU A 28 7.51 9.24 -12.98
CA GLU A 28 8.30 8.81 -14.15
C GLU A 28 8.16 7.30 -14.41
N SER A 29 8.09 6.51 -13.33
CA SER A 29 7.89 5.05 -13.36
C SER A 29 6.43 4.60 -13.56
N SER A 30 5.51 5.55 -13.74
CA SER A 30 4.07 5.28 -13.76
C SER A 30 3.60 4.67 -15.06
N SER A 31 2.53 3.88 -14.99
CA SER A 31 1.98 3.19 -16.16
C SER A 31 0.48 2.98 -16.02
N VAL A 32 -0.23 3.14 -17.14
CA VAL A 32 -1.65 2.75 -17.28
C VAL A 32 -1.82 1.35 -17.89
N GLU A 33 -0.75 0.79 -18.46
CA GLU A 33 -0.73 -0.55 -19.06
C GLU A 33 -0.48 -1.65 -18.03
N ARG A 34 0.31 -1.31 -16.99
CA ARG A 34 0.59 -2.23 -15.89
C ARG A 34 -0.63 -2.36 -14.99
N ARG A 35 -0.92 -3.59 -14.55
CA ARG A 35 -1.89 -3.81 -13.47
C ARG A 35 -1.49 -3.00 -12.24
N ALA A 36 -2.36 -2.06 -11.83
CA ALA A 36 -2.15 -1.23 -10.65
C ALA A 36 -1.85 -2.06 -9.40
N SER A 37 -0.74 -1.74 -8.75
CA SER A 37 -0.21 -2.38 -7.55
C SER A 37 -0.09 -1.42 -6.38
N ASN A 38 -0.44 -0.14 -6.56
CA ASN A 38 -0.28 0.96 -5.59
C ASN A 38 -0.65 0.57 -4.15
N VAL A 39 -1.86 0.07 -3.95
CA VAL A 39 -2.35 -0.36 -2.63
C VAL A 39 -1.45 -1.47 -2.08
N THR A 40 -1.18 -2.50 -2.88
CA THR A 40 -0.36 -3.63 -2.44
C THR A 40 1.08 -3.25 -2.11
N SER A 41 1.68 -2.34 -2.88
CA SER A 41 3.05 -1.86 -2.70
C SER A 41 3.15 -0.96 -1.47
N ALA A 42 2.19 -0.05 -1.29
CA ALA A 42 2.11 0.83 -0.12
C ALA A 42 1.87 0.04 1.18
N THR A 43 0.93 -0.92 1.19
CA THR A 43 0.69 -1.77 2.38
C THR A 43 1.94 -2.58 2.74
N GLN A 44 2.66 -3.13 1.75
CA GLN A 44 3.92 -3.83 2.04
C GLN A 44 4.99 -2.92 2.63
N ALA A 45 5.10 -1.69 2.13
CA ALA A 45 5.99 -0.68 2.68
C ALA A 45 5.61 -0.35 4.13
N PHE A 46 4.33 -0.13 4.43
CA PHE A 46 3.89 0.20 5.79
C PHE A 46 4.00 -0.94 6.79
N PHE A 47 3.81 -2.20 6.41
CA PHE A 47 3.56 -3.25 7.40
C PHE A 47 4.52 -4.46 7.37
N ILE A 48 5.26 -4.70 6.28
CA ILE A 48 6.00 -5.96 6.12
C ILE A 48 7.52 -5.79 6.21
N GLY A 49 8.13 -5.02 5.31
CA GLY A 49 9.56 -5.16 5.02
C GLY A 49 10.35 -3.87 4.79
N SER A 50 9.81 -2.71 5.18
CA SER A 50 10.52 -1.43 5.03
C SER A 50 10.99 -0.86 6.38
N GLY A 51 11.85 0.16 6.34
CA GLY A 51 12.21 0.95 7.53
C GLY A 51 10.98 1.50 8.26
N ILE A 52 9.98 2.02 7.52
CA ILE A 52 8.72 2.51 8.08
C ILE A 52 7.95 1.39 8.79
N SER A 53 8.03 0.15 8.30
CA SER A 53 7.28 -0.96 8.89
C SER A 53 7.70 -1.33 10.32
N LYS A 54 8.91 -0.95 10.74
CA LYS A 54 9.33 -1.08 12.14
C LYS A 54 8.57 -0.08 13.01
N THR A 55 8.63 1.19 12.63
CA THR A 55 7.93 2.28 13.33
C THR A 55 6.42 2.07 13.39
N VAL A 56 5.79 1.59 12.30
CA VAL A 56 4.34 1.32 12.29
C VAL A 56 3.96 0.18 13.26
N LYS A 57 4.80 -0.85 13.40
CA LYS A 57 4.55 -1.95 14.35
C LYS A 57 4.64 -1.49 15.81
N ASP A 58 5.47 -0.48 16.08
CA ASP A 58 5.63 0.07 17.42
C ASP A 58 4.46 0.98 17.82
N ILE A 59 3.87 1.69 16.85
CA ILE A 59 2.79 2.67 17.08
C ILE A 59 1.39 2.05 16.95
N CYS A 60 1.23 1.07 16.06
CA CYS A 60 -0.08 0.50 15.70
C CYS A 60 -0.16 -0.98 16.07
N LYS A 61 -1.38 -1.45 16.40
CA LYS A 61 -1.67 -2.89 16.57
C LYS A 61 -1.76 -3.59 15.22
N VAL A 62 -0.61 -3.85 14.60
CA VAL A 62 -0.50 -4.48 13.29
C VAL A 62 -0.85 -5.98 13.35
N PRO A 63 -1.65 -6.51 12.41
CA PRO A 63 -1.92 -7.95 12.32
C PRO A 63 -0.65 -8.77 12.01
N LYS A 64 -0.72 -10.09 12.23
CA LYS A 64 0.35 -11.00 11.80
C LYS A 64 0.60 -10.88 10.28
N LYS A 65 1.86 -10.96 9.86
CA LYS A 65 2.29 -10.81 8.46
C LYS A 65 1.52 -11.72 7.52
N GLU A 66 1.23 -12.94 7.92
CA GLU A 66 0.53 -13.95 7.12
C GLU A 66 -0.90 -13.51 6.80
N LYS A 67 -1.57 -12.87 7.76
CA LYS A 67 -2.92 -12.31 7.60
C LYS A 67 -2.92 -11.10 6.65
N ILE A 68 -1.88 -10.28 6.70
CA ILE A 68 -1.72 -9.15 5.80
C ILE A 68 -1.49 -9.64 4.36
N ILE A 69 -0.63 -10.65 4.18
CA ILE A 69 -0.36 -11.25 2.86
C ILE A 69 -1.62 -11.89 2.29
N SER A 70 -2.41 -12.60 3.10
CA SER A 70 -3.62 -13.27 2.60
C SER A 70 -4.67 -12.27 2.10
N VAL A 71 -4.93 -11.19 2.84
CA VAL A 71 -5.90 -10.17 2.41
C VAL A 71 -5.38 -9.35 1.23
N LEU A 72 -4.06 -9.09 1.16
CA LEU A 72 -3.43 -8.47 0.00
C LEU A 72 -3.55 -9.31 -1.27
N ARG A 73 -3.42 -10.63 -1.16
CA ARG A 73 -3.64 -11.54 -2.31
C ARG A 73 -5.08 -11.48 -2.79
N ARG A 74 -6.06 -11.44 -1.89
CA ARG A 74 -7.48 -11.28 -2.23
C ARG A 74 -7.73 -9.96 -2.95
N TYR A 75 -7.27 -8.84 -2.39
CA TYR A 75 -7.39 -7.52 -3.04
C TYR A 75 -6.70 -7.51 -4.41
N LYS A 76 -5.49 -8.08 -4.50
CA LYS A 76 -4.75 -8.18 -5.77
C LYS A 76 -5.48 -9.03 -6.80
N GLN A 77 -6.35 -9.96 -6.42
CA GLN A 77 -7.14 -10.75 -7.38
C GLN A 77 -8.36 -9.95 -7.85
N ASP A 78 -9.16 -9.48 -6.90
CA ASP A 78 -10.43 -8.78 -7.12
C ASP A 78 -10.29 -7.33 -6.63
N GLN A 79 -9.77 -6.41 -7.45
CA GLN A 79 -9.49 -5.02 -7.05
C GLN A 79 -10.76 -4.15 -6.92
N SER A 80 -11.80 -4.72 -6.33
CA SER A 80 -13.09 -4.12 -6.03
C SER A 80 -13.00 -3.20 -4.79
N ARG A 81 -14.02 -2.37 -4.62
CA ARG A 81 -14.19 -1.59 -3.38
C ARG A 81 -14.36 -2.53 -2.18
N GLU A 82 -15.13 -3.60 -2.32
CA GLU A 82 -15.39 -4.55 -1.23
C GLU A 82 -14.10 -5.22 -0.72
N SER A 83 -13.23 -5.66 -1.62
CA SER A 83 -11.96 -6.27 -1.23
C SER A 83 -11.01 -5.25 -0.60
N PHE A 84 -11.09 -3.98 -1.00
CA PHE A 84 -10.34 -2.89 -0.39
C PHE A 84 -10.82 -2.62 1.05
N GLU A 85 -12.13 -2.51 1.27
CA GLU A 85 -12.70 -2.35 2.61
C GLU A 85 -12.37 -3.55 3.50
N SER A 86 -12.40 -4.78 2.96
CA SER A 86 -11.98 -6.00 3.67
C SER A 86 -10.51 -5.92 4.09
N LEU A 87 -9.64 -5.38 3.23
CA LEU A 87 -8.23 -5.13 3.55
C LEU A 87 -8.07 -4.10 4.67
N LEU A 88 -8.75 -2.96 4.62
CA LEU A 88 -8.68 -1.92 5.66
C LEU A 88 -9.15 -2.46 7.02
N ASN A 89 -10.27 -3.18 7.04
CA ASN A 89 -10.79 -3.83 8.24
C ASN A 89 -9.79 -4.80 8.88
N VAL A 90 -9.04 -5.55 8.07
CA VAL A 90 -7.99 -6.45 8.58
C VAL A 90 -6.82 -5.65 9.13
N LEU A 91 -6.39 -4.60 8.43
CA LEU A 91 -5.28 -3.72 8.83
C LEU A 91 -5.62 -2.83 10.05
N LYS A 92 -6.90 -2.70 10.39
CA LYS A 92 -7.42 -1.84 11.48
C LYS A 92 -7.12 -0.37 11.26
N ILE A 93 -7.28 0.09 10.02
CA ILE A 93 -7.11 1.49 9.58
C ILE A 93 -8.34 1.96 8.82
#